data_AF-A0A3S5CDS0-F1
#
_entry.id   AF-A0A3S5CDS0-F1
#
_cell.length_a   1.000
_cell.length_b   1.000
_cell.length_c   1.000
_cell.angle_alpha   90.00
_cell.angle_beta   90.00
_cell.angle_gamma   90.00
#
_symmetry.space_group_name_H-M   'P 1'
#
loop_
_entity.id
_entity.type
_entity.pdbx_description
1 polymer ?
#
loop_
_entity_poly.entity_id
_entity_poly.type
_entity_poly.pdbx_seq_one_letter_code
_entity_poly.pdbx_strand_id
1 'polypeptide(L)'
;MSRSSSTRGGVASRLAGVGIAALVRAVRLVRSPRPIHSAGVVVRGRLEPVRDRAATSGIAWIDDPHALELTGRVSRGIGTPVPAPDIWGLALRLHGGDPSDGARFADEGVGDLLLSSVGNLGVPWRFVPVARLSAHGAVFTTVMPYRSPNGPVLVGARTVSGAPASASARGVAIELARTPWLLQLLWAVPNGRWRPFATVSLSAPTAPDSTRPGAELDTAALRFDPVLSPPPGAATYGWTRALREPAYRVARRG
;
A
#
# COMPACT_ATOMS: atom_id res chain seq x y z
N MET A 1 -23.65 13.73 35.21
CA MET A 1 -24.49 14.23 34.10
C MET A 1 -23.83 13.84 32.78
N SER A 2 -24.56 13.09 31.95
CA SER A 2 -24.06 12.30 30.81
C SER A 2 -24.73 12.74 29.51
N ARG A 3 -24.00 12.56 28.39
CA ARG A 3 -24.43 12.48 26.97
C ARG A 3 -24.86 13.79 26.27
N SER A 4 -23.99 14.33 25.41
CA SER A 4 -24.44 14.98 24.16
C SER A 4 -23.45 14.96 22.97
N SER A 5 -22.27 14.34 23.07
CA SER A 5 -21.24 14.42 22.00
C SER A 5 -21.27 13.30 20.95
N SER A 6 -22.07 12.23 21.12
CA SER A 6 -21.98 11.03 20.26
C SER A 6 -22.79 11.09 18.96
N THR A 7 -23.77 12.00 18.84
CA THR A 7 -24.75 11.96 17.74
C THR A 7 -24.25 12.64 16.46
N ARG A 8 -23.41 13.69 16.57
CA ARG A 8 -22.91 14.45 15.40
C ARG A 8 -21.88 13.68 14.57
N GLY A 9 -21.04 12.86 15.21
CA GLY A 9 -20.06 12.00 14.50
C GLY A 9 -20.71 10.86 13.70
N GLY A 10 -21.89 10.38 14.14
CA GLY A 10 -22.65 9.33 13.46
C GLY A 10 -23.31 9.77 12.14
N VAL A 11 -23.68 11.05 12.01
CA VAL A 11 -24.31 11.58 10.79
C VAL A 11 -23.25 11.91 9.73
N ALA A 12 -22.14 12.53 10.13
CA ALA A 12 -21.02 12.81 9.22
C ALA A 12 -20.40 11.52 8.65
N SER A 13 -20.27 10.47 9.47
CA SER A 13 -19.80 9.15 9.02
C SER A 13 -20.78 8.44 8.08
N ARG A 14 -22.09 8.60 8.27
CA ARG A 14 -23.12 8.07 7.35
C ARG A 14 -23.11 8.80 6.01
N LEU A 15 -22.98 10.12 6.00
CA LEU A 15 -22.91 10.92 4.76
C LEU A 15 -21.63 10.64 3.97
N ALA A 16 -20.48 10.53 4.65
CA ALA A 16 -19.23 10.06 4.04
C ALA A 16 -19.37 8.63 3.49
N GLY A 17 -20.06 7.75 4.22
CA GLY A 17 -20.34 6.37 3.78
C GLY A 17 -21.21 6.31 2.52
N VAL A 18 -22.22 7.18 2.40
CA VAL A 18 -23.07 7.27 1.19
C VAL A 18 -22.28 7.79 -0.01
N GLY A 19 -21.44 8.82 0.18
CA GLY A 19 -20.59 9.34 -0.89
C GLY A 19 -19.59 8.30 -1.41
N ILE A 20 -19.04 7.47 -0.52
CA ILE A 20 -18.11 6.40 -0.88
C ILE A 20 -18.83 5.23 -1.53
N ALA A 21 -20.03 4.89 -1.06
CA ALA A 21 -20.86 3.89 -1.74
C ALA A 21 -21.24 4.33 -3.16
N ALA A 22 -21.56 5.62 -3.35
CA ALA A 22 -21.84 6.19 -4.67
C ALA A 22 -20.60 6.18 -5.58
N LEU A 23 -19.42 6.53 -5.06
CA LEU A 23 -18.16 6.45 -5.79
C LEU A 23 -17.80 5.01 -6.17
N VAL A 24 -17.96 4.04 -5.25
CA VAL A 24 -17.76 2.61 -5.53
C VAL A 24 -18.74 2.13 -6.60
N ARG A 25 -19.98 2.61 -6.58
CA ARG A 25 -21.00 2.26 -7.59
C ARG A 25 -20.67 2.88 -8.95
N ALA A 26 -20.19 4.13 -8.98
CA ALA A 26 -19.71 4.78 -10.19
C ALA A 26 -18.47 4.07 -10.78
N VAL A 27 -17.51 3.68 -9.95
CA VAL A 27 -16.36 2.86 -10.35
C VAL A 27 -16.80 1.51 -10.91
N ARG A 28 -17.86 0.89 -10.35
CA ARG A 28 -18.45 -0.34 -10.92
C ARG A 28 -19.11 -0.14 -12.28
N LEU A 29 -19.65 1.04 -12.57
CA LEU A 29 -20.24 1.35 -13.88
C LEU A 29 -19.17 1.54 -14.96
N VAL A 30 -17.97 1.97 -14.58
CA VAL A 30 -16.81 2.08 -15.49
C VAL A 30 -16.06 0.75 -15.62
N ARG A 31 -16.21 -0.17 -14.65
CA ARG A 31 -15.68 -1.53 -14.75
C ARG A 31 -16.52 -2.33 -15.74
N SER A 32 -16.05 -2.44 -16.97
CA SER A 32 -16.58 -3.37 -17.98
C SER A 32 -16.75 -4.79 -17.40
N PRO A 33 -17.77 -5.54 -17.82
CA PRO A 33 -17.85 -6.96 -17.53
C PRO A 33 -16.60 -7.60 -18.14
N ARG A 34 -15.71 -8.09 -17.26
CA ARG A 34 -14.38 -8.69 -17.53
C ARG A 34 -14.25 -9.24 -18.96
N PRO A 35 -13.18 -8.91 -19.70
CA PRO A 35 -11.92 -9.55 -19.33
C PRO A 35 -10.62 -8.73 -19.54
N ILE A 36 -9.60 -9.20 -18.82
CA ILE A 36 -8.14 -9.08 -19.02
C ILE A 36 -7.38 -7.94 -18.28
N HIS A 37 -6.68 -8.35 -17.20
CA HIS A 37 -5.61 -7.68 -16.42
C HIS A 37 -5.95 -6.71 -15.27
N SER A 38 -6.65 -7.19 -14.23
CA SER A 38 -6.41 -6.71 -12.85
C SER A 38 -5.09 -7.24 -12.25
N ALA A 39 -4.15 -7.65 -13.11
CA ALA A 39 -2.96 -8.36 -12.69
C ALA A 39 -2.02 -7.35 -12.01
N GLY A 40 -1.94 -7.46 -10.68
CA GLY A 40 -0.80 -6.88 -10.00
C GLY A 40 0.45 -7.68 -10.35
N VAL A 41 1.59 -7.02 -10.33
CA VAL A 41 2.88 -7.69 -10.39
C VAL A 41 3.29 -8.02 -8.97
N VAL A 42 3.47 -9.30 -8.69
CA VAL A 42 4.07 -9.75 -7.43
C VAL A 42 5.54 -9.32 -7.43
N VAL A 43 5.96 -8.76 -6.31
CA VAL A 43 7.35 -8.35 -6.08
C VAL A 43 7.86 -8.97 -4.79
N ARG A 44 9.16 -9.22 -4.73
CA ARG A 44 9.88 -9.60 -3.52
C ARG A 44 10.93 -8.54 -3.23
N GLY A 45 11.34 -8.43 -1.99
CA GLY A 45 12.28 -7.39 -1.65
C GLY A 45 12.73 -7.44 -0.21
N ARG A 46 13.54 -6.46 0.13
CA ARG A 46 14.08 -6.30 1.47
C ARG A 46 13.92 -4.86 1.92
N LEU A 47 13.58 -4.71 3.19
CA LEU A 47 13.60 -3.45 3.92
C LEU A 47 14.92 -3.36 4.67
N GLU A 48 15.60 -2.23 4.54
CA GLU A 48 16.80 -1.88 5.29
C GLU A 48 16.53 -0.65 6.16
N PRO A 49 16.77 -0.71 7.47
CA PRO A 49 16.49 0.39 8.36
C PRO A 49 17.43 1.58 8.12
N VAL A 50 16.87 2.79 8.20
CA VAL A 50 17.63 4.04 8.21
C VAL A 50 17.55 4.61 9.63
N ARG A 51 18.70 4.83 10.26
CA ARG A 51 18.75 5.35 11.64
C ARG A 51 18.52 6.86 11.65
N ASP A 52 17.33 7.28 12.04
CA ASP A 52 17.05 8.63 12.55
C ASP A 52 16.40 8.50 13.93
N ARG A 53 17.18 8.73 15.00
CA ARG A 53 16.72 8.57 16.39
C ARG A 53 16.07 9.84 16.97
N ALA A 54 15.92 10.91 16.18
CA ALA A 54 15.54 12.21 16.72
C ALA A 54 14.03 12.37 17.00
N ALA A 55 13.17 11.45 16.55
CA ALA A 55 11.73 11.49 16.83
C ALA A 55 11.10 10.11 16.74
N THR A 56 10.09 9.86 17.58
CA THR A 56 9.31 8.62 17.61
C THR A 56 7.90 8.84 17.06
N SER A 57 7.43 7.88 16.27
CA SER A 57 6.08 7.83 15.70
C SER A 57 5.07 7.21 16.68
N GLY A 58 5.53 6.43 17.65
CA GLY A 58 4.73 5.58 18.52
C GLY A 58 4.35 4.24 17.88
N ILE A 59 4.88 3.90 16.71
CA ILE A 59 4.64 2.63 16.02
C ILE A 59 5.94 1.82 16.05
N ALA A 60 5.89 0.63 16.65
CA ALA A 60 7.08 -0.17 16.96
C ALA A 60 7.98 -0.44 15.74
N TRP A 61 7.43 -0.90 14.62
CA TRP A 61 8.25 -1.21 13.43
C TRP A 61 8.86 0.03 12.73
N ILE A 62 8.36 1.23 13.04
CA ILE A 62 8.91 2.50 12.54
C ILE A 62 9.98 3.02 13.49
N ASP A 63 9.75 2.89 14.80
CA ASP A 63 10.62 3.45 15.85
C ASP A 63 11.83 2.56 16.16
N ASP A 64 11.70 1.24 15.93
CA ASP A 64 12.77 0.26 16.01
C ASP A 64 12.83 -0.59 14.73
N PRO A 65 13.19 0.02 13.58
CA PRO A 65 13.19 -0.67 12.31
C PRO A 65 14.37 -1.65 12.25
N HIS A 66 14.10 -2.87 11.81
CA HIS A 66 15.10 -3.90 11.54
C HIS A 66 15.02 -4.34 10.08
N ALA A 67 16.05 -5.04 9.61
CA ALA A 67 16.03 -5.63 8.29
C ALA A 67 14.90 -6.66 8.20
N LEU A 68 14.10 -6.59 7.15
CA LEU A 68 12.91 -7.43 6.95
C LEU A 68 12.81 -7.87 5.49
N GLU A 69 12.43 -9.12 5.28
CA GLU A 69 12.02 -9.59 3.97
C GLU A 69 10.58 -9.13 3.67
N LEU A 70 10.31 -8.87 2.39
CA LEU A 70 9.06 -8.35 1.90
C LEU A 70 8.52 -9.21 0.77
N THR A 71 7.21 -9.44 0.78
CA THR A 71 6.46 -9.79 -0.42
C THR A 71 5.49 -8.66 -0.70
N GLY A 72 5.29 -8.31 -1.96
CA GLY A 72 4.47 -7.19 -2.31
C GLY A 72 3.77 -7.35 -3.63
N ARG A 73 2.97 -6.33 -3.95
CA ARG A 73 2.22 -6.24 -5.18
C ARG A 73 2.16 -4.80 -5.65
N VAL A 74 2.55 -4.60 -6.90
CA VAL A 74 2.35 -3.34 -7.64
C VAL A 74 1.12 -3.50 -8.51
N SER A 75 0.16 -2.58 -8.42
CA SER A 75 -1.12 -2.74 -9.12
C SER A 75 -1.79 -1.41 -9.51
N ARG A 76 -2.79 -1.50 -10.40
CA ARG A 76 -3.68 -0.39 -10.76
C ARG A 76 -5.03 -0.59 -10.06
N GLY A 77 -5.47 0.42 -9.31
CA GLY A 77 -6.56 0.29 -8.33
C GLY A 77 -7.97 0.35 -8.92
N ILE A 78 -8.20 1.22 -9.90
CA ILE A 78 -9.51 1.35 -10.56
C ILE A 78 -9.68 0.23 -11.60
N GLY A 79 -8.64 -0.01 -12.39
CA GLY A 79 -8.61 -0.95 -13.50
C GLY A 79 -8.95 -0.28 -14.84
N THR A 80 -8.52 0.97 -15.05
CA THR A 80 -8.77 1.65 -16.33
C THR A 80 -7.97 0.99 -17.47
N PRO A 81 -8.39 1.08 -18.75
CA PRO A 81 -7.63 0.50 -19.85
C PRO A 81 -6.18 1.03 -19.90
N VAL A 82 -5.23 0.21 -20.33
CA VAL A 82 -3.86 0.70 -20.61
C VAL A 82 -3.90 1.47 -21.94
N PRO A 83 -3.27 2.66 -22.06
CA PRO A 83 -2.36 3.32 -21.11
C PRO A 83 -3.00 4.45 -20.26
N ALA A 84 -4.34 4.45 -20.07
CA ALA A 84 -5.01 5.53 -19.34
C ALA A 84 -4.48 5.68 -17.90
N PRO A 85 -4.52 6.89 -17.30
CA PRO A 85 -4.15 7.06 -15.90
C PRO A 85 -4.97 6.18 -14.94
N ASP A 86 -4.34 5.68 -13.89
CA ASP A 86 -4.99 4.96 -12.79
C ASP A 86 -4.34 5.31 -11.45
N ILE A 87 -5.02 5.05 -10.34
CA ILE A 87 -4.42 5.12 -9.01
C ILE A 87 -3.54 3.88 -8.84
N TRP A 88 -2.25 4.10 -8.63
CA TRP A 88 -1.30 3.02 -8.43
C TRP A 88 -1.28 2.60 -6.97
N GLY A 89 -1.38 1.29 -6.73
CA GLY A 89 -1.27 0.67 -5.42
C GLY A 89 0.07 -0.04 -5.25
N LEU A 90 0.67 0.13 -4.08
CA LEU A 90 1.80 -0.66 -3.61
C LEU A 90 1.39 -1.32 -2.29
N ALA A 91 1.23 -2.64 -2.30
CA ALA A 91 0.98 -3.42 -1.10
C ALA A 91 2.25 -4.19 -0.74
N LEU A 92 2.63 -4.16 0.53
CA LEU A 92 3.80 -4.87 1.07
C LEU A 92 3.34 -5.68 2.28
N ARG A 93 3.79 -6.91 2.37
CA ARG A 93 3.70 -7.80 3.53
C ARG A 93 5.08 -7.87 4.16
N LEU A 94 5.15 -7.51 5.42
CA LEU A 94 6.33 -7.59 6.26
C LEU A 94 6.44 -9.04 6.76
N HIS A 95 7.57 -9.70 6.56
CA HIS A 95 7.83 -11.03 7.10
C HIS A 95 8.76 -10.92 8.30
N GLY A 96 8.32 -11.40 9.47
CA GLY A 96 9.15 -11.42 10.67
C GLY A 96 9.93 -12.73 10.80
N GLY A 97 11.21 -12.66 11.15
CA GLY A 97 12.07 -13.82 11.37
C GLY A 97 13.54 -13.53 11.06
N ASP A 98 14.45 -14.31 11.66
CA ASP A 98 15.87 -14.27 11.32
C ASP A 98 16.05 -14.75 9.86
N PRO A 99 16.79 -14.02 8.99
CA PRO A 99 17.10 -14.47 7.63
C PRO A 99 17.71 -15.88 7.54
N SER A 100 18.31 -16.36 8.64
CA SER A 100 18.91 -17.69 8.74
C SER A 100 17.92 -18.84 9.01
N ASP A 101 16.67 -18.56 9.40
CA ASP A 101 15.68 -19.59 9.73
C ASP A 101 15.06 -20.29 8.49
N GLY A 102 15.51 -19.94 7.29
CA GLY A 102 15.08 -20.62 6.06
C GLY A 102 13.56 -20.61 5.85
N ALA A 103 12.85 -19.71 6.54
CA ALA A 103 11.41 -19.54 6.43
C ALA A 103 11.10 -19.11 4.99
N ARG A 104 10.75 -20.12 4.18
CA ARG A 104 10.04 -19.95 2.91
C ARG A 104 9.00 -18.88 3.11
N PHE A 105 8.88 -17.93 2.18
CA PHE A 105 7.83 -16.90 2.11
C PHE A 105 6.50 -17.45 2.64
N ALA A 106 6.29 -17.37 3.95
CA ALA A 106 5.10 -17.89 4.57
C ALA A 106 4.04 -16.86 4.27
N ASP A 107 2.85 -17.29 3.88
CA ASP A 107 1.77 -16.35 3.60
C ASP A 107 1.37 -15.56 4.88
N GLU A 108 1.84 -15.98 6.05
CA GLU A 108 1.64 -15.38 7.36
C GLU A 108 2.74 -14.35 7.68
N GLY A 109 2.64 -13.16 7.10
CA GLY A 109 3.48 -12.03 7.47
C GLY A 109 3.08 -11.40 8.82
N VAL A 110 3.98 -10.62 9.41
CA VAL A 110 3.74 -9.87 10.67
C VAL A 110 2.92 -8.58 10.47
N GLY A 111 2.63 -8.21 9.22
CA GLY A 111 1.69 -7.14 8.91
C GLY A 111 1.74 -6.68 7.46
N ASP A 112 0.68 -6.03 7.01
CA ASP A 112 0.48 -5.54 5.66
C ASP A 112 0.47 -4.00 5.64
N LEU A 113 1.30 -3.41 4.77
CA LEU A 113 1.32 -1.99 4.46
C LEU A 113 0.72 -1.76 3.08
N LEU A 114 -0.37 -0.98 3.01
CA LEU A 114 -0.98 -0.58 1.75
C LEU A 114 -0.76 0.90 1.51
N LEU A 115 -0.20 1.21 0.35
CA LEU A 115 0.08 2.55 -0.12
C LEU A 115 -0.63 2.79 -1.46
N SER A 116 -1.04 4.03 -1.69
CA SER A 116 -1.67 4.47 -2.94
C SER A 116 -1.01 5.74 -3.45
N SER A 117 -0.95 5.90 -4.77
CA SER A 117 -0.38 7.09 -5.40
C SER A 117 -1.19 8.33 -5.02
N VAL A 118 -0.48 9.38 -4.61
CA VAL A 118 -1.07 10.67 -4.22
C VAL A 118 -0.49 11.82 -5.03
N GLY A 119 -1.06 13.02 -4.86
CA GLY A 119 -0.62 14.22 -5.57
C GLY A 119 0.82 14.60 -5.24
N ASN A 120 1.12 14.73 -3.94
CA ASN A 120 2.47 14.88 -3.42
C ASN A 120 2.46 14.57 -1.91
N LEU A 121 3.62 14.69 -1.25
CA LEU A 121 3.76 14.46 0.18
C LEU A 121 3.36 15.68 1.05
N GLY A 122 2.96 16.81 0.48
CA GLY A 122 2.46 18.00 1.19
C GLY A 122 1.00 17.87 1.63
N VAL A 123 0.54 18.80 2.48
CA VAL A 123 -0.89 18.94 2.82
C VAL A 123 -1.55 19.87 1.79
N PRO A 124 -2.78 19.60 1.30
CA PRO A 124 -3.63 18.44 1.61
C PRO A 124 -3.32 17.19 0.77
N TRP A 125 -2.45 17.31 -0.23
CA TRP A 125 -2.26 16.31 -1.29
C TRP A 125 -1.82 14.92 -0.81
N ARG A 126 -1.20 14.79 0.36
CA ARG A 126 -0.82 13.50 0.98
C ARG A 126 -2.03 12.61 1.35
N PHE A 127 -3.23 13.19 1.35
CA PHE A 127 -4.50 12.51 1.62
C PHE A 127 -5.35 12.32 0.35
N VAL A 128 -4.88 12.76 -0.81
CA VAL A 128 -5.66 12.77 -2.06
C VAL A 128 -5.06 11.74 -3.02
N PRO A 129 -5.73 10.60 -3.25
CA PRO A 129 -5.33 9.68 -4.30
C PRO A 129 -5.34 10.37 -5.66
N VAL A 130 -4.29 10.18 -6.45
CA VAL A 130 -4.14 10.80 -7.77
C VAL A 130 -3.79 9.73 -8.80
N ALA A 131 -4.51 9.76 -9.92
CA ALA A 131 -4.26 8.88 -11.05
C ALA A 131 -2.96 9.29 -11.78
N ARG A 132 -2.15 8.30 -12.16
CA ARG A 132 -0.88 8.47 -12.86
C ARG A 132 -0.80 7.49 -14.02
N LEU A 133 -0.04 7.86 -15.06
CA LEU A 133 0.23 6.96 -16.19
C LEU A 133 1.10 5.77 -15.77
N SER A 134 2.06 5.97 -14.87
CA SER A 134 2.94 4.93 -14.33
C SER A 134 3.42 5.26 -12.92
N ALA A 135 4.15 4.33 -12.31
CA ALA A 135 4.73 4.51 -10.99
C ALA A 135 6.01 5.37 -10.98
N HIS A 136 6.63 5.62 -12.15
CA HIS A 136 7.92 6.30 -12.28
C HIS A 136 8.02 7.66 -11.57
N GLY A 137 6.92 8.44 -11.54
CA GLY A 137 6.83 9.73 -10.84
C GLY A 137 5.88 9.75 -9.65
N ALA A 138 5.42 8.58 -9.19
CA ALA A 138 4.46 8.50 -8.11
C ALA A 138 5.14 8.60 -6.74
N VAL A 139 4.49 9.33 -5.82
CA VAL A 139 4.69 9.17 -4.39
C VAL A 139 3.47 8.48 -3.81
N PHE A 140 3.68 7.68 -2.78
CA PHE A 140 2.63 6.86 -2.21
C PHE A 140 2.43 7.19 -0.74
N THR A 141 1.18 7.10 -0.28
CA THR A 141 0.87 7.16 1.16
C THR A 141 -0.17 6.12 1.51
N THR A 142 -0.26 5.83 2.80
CA THR A 142 -1.37 5.07 3.41
C THR A 142 -2.74 5.73 3.20
N VAL A 143 -2.77 7.02 2.80
CA VAL A 143 -3.92 7.94 2.68
C VAL A 143 -4.69 8.15 3.98
N MET A 144 -4.92 7.09 4.75
CA MET A 144 -5.54 7.08 6.06
C MET A 144 -4.47 6.76 7.11
N PRO A 145 -4.42 7.52 8.21
CA PRO A 145 -3.41 7.28 9.24
C PRO A 145 -3.69 6.00 10.01
N TYR A 146 -2.60 5.36 10.43
CA TYR A 146 -2.62 4.43 11.55
C TYR A 146 -2.79 5.21 12.86
N ARG A 147 -3.34 4.53 13.87
CA ARG A 147 -3.40 5.00 15.25
C ARG A 147 -2.16 4.50 15.98
N SER A 148 -1.44 5.40 16.64
CA SER A 148 -0.37 5.08 17.60
C SER A 148 -0.71 5.68 18.98
N PRO A 149 0.02 5.33 20.06
CA PRO A 149 -0.08 6.00 21.36
C PRO A 149 0.18 7.51 21.28
N ASN A 150 1.00 7.95 20.33
CA ASN A 150 1.36 9.35 20.11
C ASN A 150 0.40 10.07 19.14
N GLY A 151 -0.63 9.38 18.65
CA GLY A 151 -1.65 9.93 17.76
C GLY A 151 -1.62 9.33 16.35
N PRO A 152 -2.22 10.01 15.36
CA PRO A 152 -2.27 9.52 13.99
C PRO A 152 -0.90 9.55 13.32
N VAL A 153 -0.55 8.49 12.60
CA VAL A 153 0.69 8.36 11.83
C VAL A 153 0.38 7.91 10.41
N LEU A 154 0.88 8.64 9.43
CA LEU A 154 0.92 8.24 8.03
C LEU A 154 2.25 7.58 7.74
N VAL A 155 2.20 6.53 6.92
CA VAL A 155 3.36 5.99 6.22
C VAL A 155 3.28 6.42 4.76
N GLY A 156 4.43 6.77 4.19
CA GLY A 156 4.59 7.14 2.79
C GLY A 156 5.83 6.50 2.17
N ALA A 157 5.88 6.49 0.85
CA ALA A 157 7.01 6.02 0.08
C ALA A 157 7.31 6.97 -1.09
N ARG A 158 8.59 7.18 -1.36
CA ARG A 158 9.06 7.90 -2.55
C ARG A 158 10.13 7.10 -3.26
N THR A 159 10.11 7.15 -4.59
CA THR A 159 11.17 6.56 -5.42
C THR A 159 12.50 7.21 -5.14
N VAL A 160 13.52 6.37 -4.94
CA VAL A 160 14.93 6.74 -5.01
C VAL A 160 15.44 6.48 -6.43
N SER A 161 15.19 5.28 -6.97
CA SER A 161 15.55 4.90 -8.34
C SER A 161 14.78 3.66 -8.81
N GLY A 162 14.87 3.33 -10.10
CA GLY A 162 14.35 2.05 -10.63
C GLY A 162 12.83 1.90 -10.66
N ALA A 163 12.08 3.00 -10.52
CA ALA A 163 10.63 2.95 -10.59
C ALA A 163 10.14 2.58 -11.99
N PRO A 164 9.16 1.67 -12.10
CA PRO A 164 8.69 1.21 -13.39
C PRO A 164 7.91 2.31 -14.13
N ALA A 165 8.23 2.47 -15.41
CA ALA A 165 7.66 3.44 -16.32
C ALA A 165 6.50 2.87 -17.15
N SER A 166 6.39 1.54 -17.27
CA SER A 166 5.27 0.93 -17.98
C SER A 166 3.94 1.11 -17.25
N ALA A 167 2.88 1.35 -18.02
CA ALA A 167 1.49 1.31 -17.54
C ALA A 167 0.91 -0.12 -17.52
N SER A 168 1.57 -1.08 -18.17
CA SER A 168 1.09 -2.47 -18.28
C SER A 168 1.72 -3.36 -17.22
N ALA A 169 0.95 -4.32 -16.68
CA ALA A 169 1.47 -5.28 -15.69
C ALA A 169 2.68 -6.06 -16.22
N ARG A 170 2.63 -6.51 -17.49
CA ARG A 170 3.75 -7.21 -18.12
C ARG A 170 5.00 -6.33 -18.23
N GLY A 171 4.85 -5.07 -18.64
CA GLY A 171 5.98 -4.15 -18.71
C GLY A 171 6.58 -3.84 -17.34
N VAL A 172 5.73 -3.62 -16.34
CA VAL A 172 6.18 -3.46 -14.93
C VAL A 172 6.98 -4.68 -14.49
N ALA A 173 6.51 -5.90 -14.74
CA ALA A 173 7.25 -7.12 -14.38
C ALA A 173 8.59 -7.24 -15.10
N ILE A 174 8.65 -6.92 -16.40
CA ILE A 174 9.90 -6.91 -17.18
C ILE A 174 10.90 -5.92 -16.61
N GLU A 175 10.47 -4.71 -16.29
CA GLU A 175 11.33 -3.65 -15.76
C GLU A 175 11.85 -4.03 -14.37
N LEU A 176 10.97 -4.49 -13.48
CA LEU A 176 11.32 -4.87 -12.11
C LEU A 176 12.14 -6.17 -12.00
N ALA A 177 12.12 -7.02 -13.03
CA ALA A 177 13.01 -8.19 -13.12
C ALA A 177 14.44 -7.80 -13.51
N ARG A 178 14.62 -6.65 -14.18
CA ARG A 178 15.95 -6.17 -14.64
C ARG A 178 16.57 -5.18 -13.67
N THR A 179 15.76 -4.31 -13.07
CA THR A 179 16.23 -3.22 -12.22
C THR A 179 15.36 -3.16 -10.98
N PRO A 180 15.94 -3.36 -9.78
CA PRO A 180 15.21 -3.21 -8.54
C PRO A 180 14.65 -1.79 -8.39
N TRP A 181 13.41 -1.70 -7.92
CA TRP A 181 12.80 -0.44 -7.54
C TRP A 181 13.20 -0.10 -6.11
N LEU A 182 14.04 0.93 -5.96
CA LEU A 182 14.47 1.45 -4.68
C LEU A 182 13.53 2.56 -4.22
N LEU A 183 12.96 2.38 -3.04
CA LEU A 183 12.02 3.28 -2.39
C LEU A 183 12.56 3.70 -1.03
N GLN A 184 12.31 4.93 -0.62
CA GLN A 184 12.49 5.36 0.76
C GLN A 184 11.13 5.37 1.45
N LEU A 185 11.02 4.67 2.59
CA LEU A 185 9.86 4.73 3.46
C LEU A 185 9.99 5.89 4.45
N LEU A 186 8.89 6.58 4.62
CA LEU A 186 8.76 7.80 5.38
C LEU A 186 7.57 7.69 6.34
N TRP A 187 7.64 8.37 7.47
CA TRP A 187 6.49 8.57 8.36
C TRP A 187 6.25 10.04 8.64
N ALA A 188 4.99 10.39 8.95
CA ALA A 188 4.62 11.73 9.39
C ALA A 188 3.36 11.67 10.26
N VAL A 189 3.24 12.59 11.22
CA VAL A 189 1.91 12.98 11.74
C VAL A 189 1.15 13.76 10.64
N PRO A 190 -0.19 13.86 10.68
CA PRO A 190 -1.00 14.37 9.56
C PRO A 190 -0.50 15.70 8.96
N ASN A 191 -0.19 16.68 9.81
CA ASN A 191 0.31 18.00 9.41
C ASN A 191 1.82 18.16 9.60
N GLY A 192 2.54 17.07 9.90
CA GLY A 192 3.97 17.10 10.22
C GLY A 192 4.86 16.95 9.00
N ARG A 193 6.16 17.19 9.23
CA ARG A 193 7.22 16.86 8.27
C ARG A 193 7.37 15.34 8.12
N TRP A 194 7.69 14.91 6.91
CA TRP A 194 8.06 13.52 6.65
C TRP A 194 9.46 13.22 7.16
N ARG A 195 9.63 12.04 7.74
CA ARG A 195 10.89 11.55 8.27
C ARG A 195 11.19 10.16 7.71
N PRO A 196 12.38 9.92 7.14
CA PRO A 196 12.74 8.61 6.65
C PRO A 196 12.97 7.64 7.82
N PHE A 197 12.65 6.37 7.63
CA PHE A 197 12.97 5.33 8.61
C PHE A 197 13.46 4.02 7.99
N ALA A 198 13.26 3.83 6.68
CA ALA A 198 13.80 2.68 5.97
C ALA A 198 13.97 2.95 4.48
N THR A 199 14.77 2.10 3.84
CA THR A 199 14.85 1.94 2.38
C THR A 199 14.30 0.57 2.03
N VAL A 200 13.62 0.45 0.90
CA VAL A 200 13.04 -0.79 0.40
C VAL A 200 13.53 -1.02 -1.01
N SER A 201 14.01 -2.23 -1.29
CA SER A 201 14.37 -2.69 -2.62
C SER A 201 13.38 -3.75 -3.08
N LEU A 202 12.73 -3.56 -4.23
CA LEU A 202 11.71 -4.48 -4.77
C LEU A 202 12.08 -4.95 -6.17
N SER A 203 11.96 -6.26 -6.42
CA SER A 203 12.16 -6.87 -7.73
C SER A 203 11.03 -7.84 -8.04
N ALA A 204 10.69 -7.95 -9.33
CA ALA A 204 9.81 -9.03 -9.77
C ALA A 204 10.61 -10.34 -9.80
N PRO A 205 10.02 -11.48 -9.38
CA PRO A 205 10.67 -12.77 -9.52
C PRO A 205 11.01 -13.07 -10.98
N THR A 206 12.17 -13.67 -11.21
CA THR A 206 12.55 -14.24 -12.51
C THR A 206 12.29 -15.74 -12.47
N ALA A 207 11.64 -16.32 -13.49
CA ALA A 207 11.45 -17.76 -13.54
C ALA A 207 12.81 -18.48 -13.63
N PRO A 208 13.03 -19.60 -12.91
CA PRO A 208 14.33 -20.27 -12.83
C PRO A 208 14.89 -20.77 -14.16
N ASP A 209 14.06 -20.93 -15.20
CA ASP A 209 14.46 -21.66 -16.41
C ASP A 209 13.81 -21.11 -17.70
N SER A 210 13.52 -19.81 -17.75
CA SER A 210 13.03 -19.18 -18.98
C SER A 210 13.69 -17.84 -19.26
N THR A 211 14.17 -17.67 -20.50
CA THR A 211 14.51 -16.37 -21.11
C THR A 211 13.31 -15.42 -21.22
N ARG A 212 12.12 -15.84 -20.78
CA ARG A 212 10.93 -15.02 -20.63
C ARG A 212 10.82 -14.57 -19.16
N PRO A 213 10.57 -13.29 -18.88
CA PRO A 213 10.26 -12.85 -17.53
C PRO A 213 9.00 -13.56 -17.05
N GLY A 214 9.16 -14.45 -16.09
CA GLY A 214 8.08 -15.13 -15.38
C GLY A 214 7.41 -14.16 -14.43
N ALA A 215 6.58 -13.26 -14.97
CA ALA A 215 5.70 -12.48 -14.13
C ALA A 215 4.77 -13.46 -13.41
N GLU A 216 4.99 -13.68 -12.11
CA GLU A 216 3.96 -14.25 -11.26
C GLU A 216 2.84 -13.20 -11.19
N LEU A 217 1.92 -13.29 -12.15
CA LEU A 217 0.73 -12.48 -12.18
C LEU A 217 -0.16 -12.96 -11.05
N ASP A 218 -0.54 -12.03 -10.19
CA ASP A 218 -1.38 -12.20 -9.00
C ASP A 218 -2.32 -13.43 -9.08
N THR A 219 -1.98 -14.47 -8.32
CA THR A 219 -2.90 -15.58 -8.04
C THR A 219 -3.89 -15.13 -6.95
N ALA A 220 -5.11 -15.65 -6.96
CA ALA A 220 -6.17 -15.27 -6.02
C ALA A 220 -5.83 -15.43 -4.51
N ALA A 221 -4.69 -16.06 -4.21
CA ALA A 221 -4.16 -16.34 -2.88
C ALA A 221 -3.45 -15.14 -2.22
N LEU A 222 -2.79 -14.24 -2.97
CA LEU A 222 -2.02 -13.14 -2.36
C LEU A 222 -2.93 -11.96 -1.99
N ARG A 223 -3.52 -12.01 -0.80
CA ARG A 223 -4.45 -10.99 -0.28
C ARG A 223 -3.76 -10.15 0.80
N PHE A 224 -3.74 -8.83 0.61
CA PHE A 224 -3.23 -7.88 1.60
C PHE A 224 -4.39 -7.17 2.32
N ASP A 225 -4.38 -7.14 3.65
CA ASP A 225 -5.40 -6.47 4.46
C ASP A 225 -4.76 -5.73 5.65
N PRO A 226 -4.53 -4.40 5.55
CA PRO A 226 -3.91 -3.61 6.61
C PRO A 226 -4.87 -3.28 7.75
N VAL A 227 -6.15 -3.65 7.64
CA VAL A 227 -7.14 -3.47 8.70
C VAL A 227 -7.13 -4.67 9.62
N LEU A 228 -7.04 -5.87 9.04
CA LEU A 228 -6.95 -7.12 9.80
C LEU A 228 -5.52 -7.49 10.19
N SER A 229 -4.54 -7.06 9.40
CA SER A 229 -3.12 -7.32 9.61
C SER A 229 -2.33 -6.00 9.54
N PRO A 230 -2.55 -5.01 10.42
CA PRO A 230 -1.73 -3.80 10.43
C PRO A 230 -0.26 -4.12 10.80
N PRO A 231 0.71 -3.30 10.39
CA PRO A 231 2.11 -3.47 10.78
C PRO A 231 2.31 -3.50 12.32
N PRO A 232 3.37 -4.14 12.85
CA PRO A 232 3.58 -4.27 14.29
C PRO A 232 3.57 -2.94 15.05
N GLY A 233 2.72 -2.85 16.08
CA GLY A 233 2.54 -1.62 16.87
C GLY A 233 1.65 -0.55 16.22
N ALA A 234 1.11 -0.80 15.01
CA ALA A 234 0.09 0.05 14.41
C ALA A 234 -1.32 -0.47 14.73
N ALA A 235 -2.22 0.45 15.08
CA ALA A 235 -3.65 0.17 15.15
C ALA A 235 -4.40 0.91 14.05
N THR A 236 -5.65 0.53 13.77
CA THR A 236 -6.51 1.24 12.83
C THR A 236 -7.65 1.97 13.54
N TYR A 237 -8.12 3.07 12.96
CA TYR A 237 -9.32 3.75 13.46
C TYR A 237 -10.58 3.04 12.99
N GLY A 238 -11.64 3.05 13.81
CA GLY A 238 -12.92 2.42 13.46
C GLY A 238 -13.56 2.98 12.18
N TRP A 239 -13.37 4.28 11.90
CA TRP A 239 -13.85 4.90 10.67
C TRP A 239 -13.08 4.40 9.43
N THR A 240 -11.77 4.15 9.54
CA THR A 240 -10.94 3.58 8.47
C THR A 240 -11.45 2.20 8.08
N ARG A 241 -11.75 1.36 9.09
CA ARG A 241 -12.35 0.05 8.87
C ARG A 241 -13.71 0.16 8.19
N ALA A 242 -14.59 1.01 8.69
CA ALA A 242 -15.92 1.20 8.10
C ALA A 242 -15.87 1.66 6.63
N LEU A 243 -14.87 2.48 6.27
CA LEU A 243 -14.66 2.96 4.91
C LEU A 243 -14.24 1.84 3.95
N ARG A 244 -13.37 0.94 4.41
CA ARG A 244 -12.75 -0.10 3.58
C ARG A 244 -13.54 -1.40 3.54
N GLU A 245 -14.33 -1.69 4.56
CA GLU A 245 -15.12 -2.93 4.71
C GLU A 245 -16.05 -3.23 3.50
N PRO A 246 -16.73 -2.24 2.87
CA PRO A 246 -17.54 -2.52 1.68
C PRO A 246 -16.71 -3.02 0.49
N ALA A 247 -15.52 -2.45 0.26
CA ALA A 247 -14.62 -2.86 -0.81
C ALA A 247 -13.99 -4.23 -0.50
N TYR A 248 -13.54 -4.46 0.73
CA TYR A 248 -12.93 -5.74 1.13
C TYR A 248 -13.91 -6.90 1.18
N ARG A 249 -15.18 -6.70 1.55
CA ARG A 249 -16.19 -7.78 1.45
C ARG A 249 -16.41 -8.26 0.03
N VAL A 250 -16.30 -7.37 -0.95
CA VAL A 250 -16.46 -7.69 -2.37
C VAL A 250 -15.21 -8.39 -2.88
N ALA A 251 -14.03 -7.89 -2.54
CA ALA A 251 -12.76 -8.54 -2.86
C ALA A 251 -12.65 -9.94 -2.23
N ARG A 252 -13.28 -10.15 -1.06
CA ARG A 252 -13.25 -11.44 -0.37
C ARG A 252 -14.08 -12.54 -1.05
N ARG A 253 -15.12 -12.19 -1.80
CA ARG A 253 -16.07 -13.13 -2.43
C ARG A 253 -15.74 -13.49 -3.88
N GLY A 254 -14.73 -12.88 -4.48
CA GLY A 254 -14.23 -13.20 -5.81
C GLY A 254 -12.81 -13.71 -5.75
#